data_AF-S7SYT5-F1
#
_entry.id   AF-S7SYT5-F1
#
_cell.length_a   1.000
_cell.length_b   1.000
_cell.length_c   1.000
_cell.angle_alpha   90.00
_cell.angle_beta   90.00
_cell.angle_gamma   90.00
#
_symmetry.space_group_name_H-M   'P 1'
#
loop_
_entity.id
_entity.type
_entity.pdbx_description
1 polymer ?
#
loop_
_entity_poly.entity_id
_entity_poly.type
_entity_poly.pdbx_seq_one_letter_code
_entity_poly.pdbx_strand_id
1 'polypeptide(L)' 'MAFGIRRHELAAWKEKVKRGEIAFLTHYWYDERFPHCTTVTKVAAPMSKNSPLGGGSTG' A
#
# COMPACT_ATOMS: atom_id res chain seq x y z
N MET A 1 -15.40 3.66 -7.38
CA MET A 1 -15.34 4.48 -6.13
C MET A 1 -14.93 3.58 -4.97
N ALA A 2 -13.93 3.97 -4.18
CA ALA A 2 -13.55 3.23 -2.98
C ALA A 2 -14.44 3.66 -1.81
N PHE A 3 -15.34 2.78 -1.37
CA PHE A 3 -16.24 3.04 -0.26
C PHE A 3 -15.65 2.35 0.98
N GLY A 4 -15.46 3.07 2.07
CA GLY A 4 -15.03 2.45 3.33
C GLY A 4 -13.52 2.39 3.61
N ILE A 5 -12.68 3.17 2.91
CA ILE A 5 -11.33 3.49 3.42
C ILE A 5 -11.20 4.98 3.71
N ARG A 6 -10.95 5.32 4.97
CA ARG A 6 -10.75 6.72 5.37
C ARG A 6 -9.31 7.14 5.09
N ARG A 7 -9.09 8.40 4.71
CA ARG A 7 -7.75 8.95 4.41
C ARG A 7 -6.74 8.69 5.54
N HIS A 8 -7.19 8.74 6.80
CA HIS A 8 -6.34 8.48 7.96
C HIS A 8 -5.92 7.01 8.08
N GLU A 9 -6.78 6.05 7.72
CA GLU A 9 -6.43 4.62 7.72
C GLU A 9 -5.39 4.34 6.65
N LEU A 10 -5.54 4.97 5.48
CA LEU A 10 -4.59 4.88 4.38
C LEU A 10 -3.22 5.47 4.75
N ALA A 11 -3.21 6.59 5.49
CA ALA A 11 -1.99 7.18 6.05
C ALA A 11 -1.35 6.26 7.09
N ALA A 12 -2.11 5.75 8.06
CA ALA A 12 -1.62 4.84 9.09
C ALA A 12 -1.08 3.53 8.49
N TRP A 13 -1.76 2.98 7.48
CA TRP A 13 -1.29 1.81 6.72
C TRP A 13 0.05 2.10 6.04
N LYS A 14 0.20 3.23 5.34
CA LYS A 14 1.48 3.63 4.74
C LYS A 14 2.60 3.75 5.79
N GLU A 15 2.31 4.31 6.96
CA GLU A 15 3.30 4.44 8.03
C GLU A 15 3.74 3.09 8.61
N LYS A 16 2.82 2.12 8.78
CA LYS A 16 3.17 0.75 9.18
C LYS A 16 4.09 0.08 8.15
N VAL A 17 3.81 0.27 6.86
CA VAL A 17 4.63 -0.27 5.77
C VAL A 17 6.03 0.35 5.77
N LYS A 18 6.13 1.67 5.98
CA LYS A 18 7.42 2.37 6.11
C LYS A 18 8.23 1.90 7.30
N ARG A 19 7.57 1.52 8.41
CA ARG A 19 8.23 0.94 9.59
C ARG A 19 8.81 -0.45 9.37
N GLY A 20 8.57 -1.06 8.21
CA GLY A 20 9.03 -2.42 7.97
C GLY A 20 8.03 -3.48 8.44
N GLU A 21 6.77 -3.11 8.69
CA GLU A 21 5.73 -4.04 9.13
C GLU A 21 4.87 -4.50 7.94
N ILE A 22 4.39 -5.75 7.98
CA ILE A 22 3.42 -6.25 7.00
C ILE A 22 2.05 -5.68 7.35
N ALA A 23 1.44 -4.95 6.41
CA ALA A 23 0.15 -4.31 6.63
C ALA A 23 -0.87 -4.71 5.56
N PHE A 24 -2.02 -5.22 6.02
CA PHE A 24 -3.16 -5.58 5.18
C PHE A 24 -4.22 -4.48 5.24
N LEU A 25 -4.81 -4.17 4.09
CA LEU A 25 -5.85 -3.17 3.96
C LEU A 25 -6.95 -3.69 3.04
N THR A 26 -8.03 -4.18 3.64
CA THR A 26 -9.22 -4.62 2.92
C THR A 26 -10.25 -3.52 2.95
N HIS A 27 -10.73 -3.11 1.78
CA HIS A 27 -11.79 -2.11 1.68
C HIS A 27 -12.76 -2.46 0.55
N TYR A 28 -13.96 -1.87 0.61
CA TYR A 28 -14.94 -2.06 -0.45
C TYR A 28 -14.57 -1.20 -1.66
N TRP A 29 -14.50 -1.86 -2.81
CA TRP A 29 -14.34 -1.19 -4.10
C TRP A 29 -15.56 -1.54 -4.94
N TYR A 30 -16.30 -0.52 -5.31
CA TYR A 30 -17.39 -0.64 -6.26
C TYR A 30 -16.97 -0.08 -7.62
N ASP A 31 -17.02 -0.93 -8.64
CA ASP A 31 -16.73 -0.60 -10.04
C ASP A 31 -17.80 -1.22 -10.94
N GLU A 32 -18.42 -0.43 -11.81
CA GLU A 32 -19.48 -0.89 -12.72
C GLU A 32 -18.97 -1.93 -13.72
N ARG A 33 -17.65 -1.97 -13.99
CA ARG A 33 -17.03 -2.97 -14.87
C ARG A 33 -16.87 -4.33 -14.21
N PHE A 34 -16.92 -4.40 -12.88
CA PHE A 34 -16.75 -5.62 -12.10
C PHE A 34 -17.86 -5.75 -11.05
N PRO A 35 -19.12 -5.96 -11.46
CA PRO A 35 -20.27 -5.99 -10.55
C PRO A 35 -20.20 -7.12 -9.50
N HIS A 36 -19.39 -8.15 -9.74
CA HIS A 36 -19.20 -9.28 -8.82
C HIS A 36 -18.02 -9.11 -7.86
N CYS A 37 -17.18 -8.08 -8.03
CA CYS A 37 -16.01 -7.84 -7.20
C CYS A 37 -16.24 -6.58 -6.37
N THR A 38 -16.68 -6.75 -5.13
CA THR A 38 -17.02 -5.61 -4.24
C THR A 38 -15.94 -5.29 -3.22
N THR A 39 -14.92 -6.14 -3.08
CA THR A 39 -13.87 -6.01 -2.06
C THR A 39 -12.50 -6.16 -2.67
N VAL A 40 -11.56 -5.34 -2.22
CA VAL A 40 -10.15 -5.51 -2.56
C VAL A 40 -9.26 -5.50 -1.33
N THR A 41 -8.31 -6.43 -1.34
CA THR A 41 -7.31 -6.57 -0.29
C THR A 41 -5.99 -6.09 -0.84
N LYS A 42 -5.44 -5.04 -0.22
CA LYS A 42 -4.10 -4.53 -0.53
C LYS A 42 -3.13 -5.01 0.53
N VAL A 43 -2.13 -5.76 0.08
CA VAL A 43 -1.01 -6.20 0.91
C VAL A 43 0.14 -5.24 0.66
N ALA A 44 0.72 -4.70 1.72
CA ALA A 44 2.03 -4.09 1.61
C ALA A 44 3.03 -4.88 2.42
N ALA A 45 4.04 -5.35 1.70
CA ALA A 45 5.21 -5.99 2.25
C ALA A 45 6.34 -4.95 2.33
N PRO A 46 7.11 -4.94 3.41
CA PRO A 46 8.33 -4.16 3.54
C PRO A 46 9.44 -4.81 2.71
N MET A 47 9.25 -4.90 1.39
CA MET A 47 10.36 -5.29 0.53
C MET A 47 11.29 -4.10 0.46
N SER A 48 12.35 -4.20 1.26
CA SER A 48 13.46 -3.26 1.35
C SER A 48 13.84 -2.72 -0.03
N LYS A 49 13.45 -1.47 -0.31
CA LYS A 49 14.18 -0.62 -1.27
C LYS A 49 15.42 -0.03 -0.60
N ASN A 50 16.13 -0.79 0.24
CA ASN A 50 17.54 -0.55 0.43
C ASN A 50 18.26 -1.11 -0.80
N SER A 51 18.20 -0.36 -1.91
CA SER A 51 19.20 -0.50 -2.96
C SER A 51 20.35 0.43 -2.59
N PRO A 52 21.44 -0.06 -1.98
CA PRO A 52 22.68 0.69 -1.88
C PRO A 52 23.37 0.67 -3.25
N LEU A 53 22.78 1.31 -4.25
CA LEU A 53 23.43 1.59 -5.54
C LEU A 53 23.39 3.10 -5.79
N GLY A 54 24.16 3.80 -4.96
CA GLY A 54 24.42 5.24 -5.08
C GLY A 54 25.76 5.60 -4.46
N GLY A 55 26.73 4.68 -4.49
CA GLY A 55 28.13 4.95 -4.18
C GLY A 55 28.86 5.22 -5.49
N GLY A 56 29.10 6.49 -5.80
CA GLY A 56 29.79 6.92 -7.00
C GLY A 56 30.26 8.37 -6.86
N SER A 57 31.09 8.63 -5.85
CA SER A 57 31.92 9.83 -5.78
C SER A 57 33.01 9.68 -6.84
N THR A 58 32.80 10.26 -8.03
CA THR A 58 33.88 10.47 -8.99
C THR A 58 34.56 11.79 -8.66
N GLY A 59 35.76 11.70 -8.08
CA GLY A 59 36.77 12.76 -8.15
C GLY A 59 37.53 12.69 -9.47
#